data_AF-A0A2V8H232-F1
#
_entry.id   AF-A0A2V8H232-F1
#
_cell.length_a   1.000
_cell.length_b   1.000
_cell.length_c   1.000
_cell.angle_alpha   90.00
_cell.angle_beta   90.00
_cell.angle_gamma   90.00
#
_symmetry.space_group_name_H-M   'P 1'
#
loop_
_entity.id
_entity.type
_entity.pdbx_description
1 polymer ?
#
loop_
_entity_poly.entity_id
_entity_poly.type
_entity_poly.pdbx_seq_one_letter_code
_entity_poly.pdbx_strand_id
1 'polypeptide(L)'
;MAEEAIQGGLTEEEKRANVLRLAFGGDEERFDRFVRLIREEIPDGTRVVLRGSALTGFRWKDGAPFDSDGPGTSDLDLTLVGDEAVALFKPTGFFVPGIHSRPVSEEDPDIAPSLIPLREALMVLTGRPVNIQASRDVVIRFRGDLLDQPYLTLIEKS
;
A
#
# COMPACT_ATOMS: atom_id res chain seq x y z
N MET A 1 -17.59 14.48 17.69
CA MET A 1 -17.11 14.35 16.31
C MET A 1 -15.59 14.40 16.40
N ALA A 2 -14.91 13.29 16.14
CA ALA A 2 -13.45 13.32 16.06
C ALA A 2 -13.07 14.21 14.86
N GLU A 3 -12.10 15.11 15.05
CA GLU A 3 -11.54 15.90 13.97
C GLU A 3 -10.93 14.94 12.94
N GLU A 4 -11.32 15.07 11.67
CA GLU A 4 -10.88 14.17 10.62
C GLU A 4 -9.36 14.35 10.42
N ALA A 5 -8.60 13.27 10.52
CA ALA A 5 -7.15 13.33 10.45
C ALA A 5 -6.71 13.67 9.01
N ILE A 6 -6.31 14.93 8.79
CA ILE A 6 -5.76 15.38 7.52
C ILE A 6 -4.27 14.99 7.47
N GLN A 7 -3.87 14.27 6.42
CA GLN A 7 -2.47 13.97 6.13
C GLN A 7 -2.20 14.29 4.66
N GLY A 8 -1.07 14.94 4.37
CA GLY A 8 -0.71 15.37 3.02
C GLY A 8 -1.74 16.33 2.41
N GLY A 9 -2.47 17.07 3.24
CA GLY A 9 -3.57 17.94 2.82
C GLY A 9 -4.83 17.22 2.33
N LEU A 10 -4.96 15.91 2.58
CA LEU A 10 -6.11 15.09 2.16
C LEU A 10 -6.84 14.48 3.36
N THR A 11 -8.16 14.49 3.33
CA THR A 11 -8.99 13.71 4.26
C THR A 11 -8.97 12.21 3.91
N GLU A 12 -9.42 11.35 4.83
CA GLU A 12 -9.54 9.91 4.54
C GLU A 12 -10.53 9.65 3.39
N GLU A 13 -11.65 10.41 3.35
CA GLU A 13 -12.63 10.33 2.27
C GLU A 13 -12.02 10.70 0.91
N GLU A 14 -11.23 11.79 0.85
CA GLU A 14 -10.56 12.21 -0.38
C GLU A 14 -9.53 11.19 -0.86
N LYS A 15 -8.72 10.62 0.06
CA LYS A 15 -7.77 9.55 -0.26
C LYS A 15 -8.50 8.33 -0.84
N ARG A 16 -9.61 7.90 -0.20
CA ARG A 16 -10.40 6.78 -0.68
C ARG A 16 -11.02 7.05 -2.05
N ALA A 17 -11.59 8.24 -2.24
CA ALA A 17 -12.17 8.65 -3.52
C ALA A 17 -11.13 8.68 -4.64
N ASN A 18 -9.92 9.16 -4.35
CA ASN A 18 -8.80 9.12 -5.30
C ASN A 18 -8.41 7.70 -5.68
N VAL A 19 -8.21 6.82 -4.70
CA VAL A 19 -7.85 5.42 -4.96
C VAL A 19 -8.92 4.74 -5.82
N LEU A 20 -10.19 4.89 -5.45
CA LEU A 20 -11.31 4.30 -6.19
C LEU A 20 -11.34 4.80 -7.65
N ARG A 21 -11.25 6.11 -7.84
CA ARG A 21 -11.30 6.73 -9.18
C ARG A 21 -10.07 6.39 -10.03
N LEU A 22 -8.87 6.47 -9.47
CA LEU A 22 -7.61 6.35 -10.19
C LEU A 22 -7.21 4.88 -10.41
N ALA A 23 -7.23 4.07 -9.35
CA ALA A 23 -6.73 2.71 -9.41
C ALA A 23 -7.80 1.70 -9.85
N PHE A 24 -9.08 1.97 -9.53
CA PHE A 24 -10.19 1.04 -9.75
C PHE A 24 -11.23 1.56 -10.75
N GLY A 25 -11.04 2.75 -11.34
CA GLY A 25 -11.94 3.31 -12.34
C GLY A 25 -13.35 3.61 -11.82
N GLY A 26 -13.51 3.81 -10.51
CA GLY A 26 -14.82 4.01 -9.87
C GLY A 26 -15.52 2.72 -9.44
N ASP A 27 -14.95 1.54 -9.70
CA ASP A 27 -15.57 0.24 -9.40
C ASP A 27 -15.36 -0.16 -7.92
N GLU A 28 -16.39 0.10 -7.10
CA GLU A 28 -16.38 -0.23 -5.66
C GLU A 28 -16.28 -1.74 -5.41
N GLU A 29 -16.95 -2.57 -6.23
CA GLU A 29 -16.89 -4.01 -6.04
C GLU A 29 -15.47 -4.55 -6.31
N ARG A 30 -14.77 -3.98 -7.29
CA ARG A 30 -13.37 -4.33 -7.56
C ARG A 30 -12.46 -3.90 -6.42
N PHE A 31 -12.69 -2.74 -5.82
CA PHE A 31 -11.97 -2.30 -4.63
C PHE A 31 -12.25 -3.23 -3.43
N ASP A 32 -13.49 -3.62 -3.19
CA ASP A 32 -13.83 -4.52 -2.09
C ASP A 32 -13.24 -5.92 -2.28
N ARG A 33 -13.25 -6.44 -3.52
CA ARG A 33 -12.53 -7.68 -3.86
C ARG A 33 -11.03 -7.57 -3.57
N PHE A 34 -10.42 -6.42 -3.86
CA PHE A 34 -9.01 -6.18 -3.58
C PHE A 34 -8.72 -6.23 -2.07
N VAL A 35 -9.52 -5.54 -1.25
CA VAL A 35 -9.38 -5.56 0.22
C VAL A 35 -9.61 -6.97 0.77
N ARG A 36 -10.60 -7.72 0.24
CA ARG A 36 -10.88 -9.08 0.67
C ARG A 36 -9.73 -10.04 0.39
N LEU A 37 -9.15 -10.02 -0.81
CA LEU A 37 -8.00 -10.85 -1.17
C LEU A 37 -6.83 -10.62 -0.22
N ILE A 38 -6.55 -9.36 0.13
CA ILE A 38 -5.49 -9.04 1.09
C ILE A 38 -5.82 -9.66 2.45
N ARG A 39 -7.04 -9.47 2.94
CA ARG A 39 -7.45 -9.95 4.27
C ARG A 39 -7.36 -11.47 4.40
N GLU A 40 -7.63 -12.22 3.33
CA GLU A 40 -7.59 -13.68 3.32
C GLU A 40 -6.15 -14.25 3.37
N GLU A 41 -5.15 -13.47 2.95
CA GLU A 41 -3.77 -13.94 2.76
C GLU A 41 -2.76 -13.37 3.78
N ILE A 42 -3.11 -12.29 4.48
CA ILE A 42 -2.21 -11.67 5.48
C ILE A 42 -2.37 -12.31 6.86
N PRO A 43 -1.30 -12.35 7.69
CA PRO A 43 -1.39 -12.81 9.07
C PRO A 43 -2.32 -11.93 9.93
N ASP A 44 -2.93 -12.54 10.94
CA ASP A 44 -3.72 -11.83 11.95
C ASP A 44 -2.90 -10.73 12.64
N GLY A 45 -3.58 -9.69 13.11
CA GLY A 45 -2.91 -8.55 13.76
C GLY A 45 -2.07 -7.70 12.80
N THR A 46 -2.20 -7.90 11.48
CA THR A 46 -1.61 -7.06 10.44
C THR A 46 -2.57 -5.93 10.06
N ARG A 47 -2.12 -4.68 10.21
CA ARG A 47 -2.79 -3.52 9.60
C ARG A 47 -2.27 -3.36 8.18
N VAL A 48 -3.14 -3.02 7.23
CA VAL A 48 -2.73 -2.76 5.84
C VAL A 48 -3.05 -1.33 5.47
N VAL A 49 -2.03 -0.65 4.95
CA VAL A 49 -2.18 0.71 4.44
C VAL A 49 -1.77 0.79 2.97
N LEU A 50 -2.48 1.61 2.21
CA LEU A 50 -2.11 2.01 0.87
C LEU A 50 -1.41 3.38 0.92
N ARG A 51 -0.41 3.57 0.07
CA ARG A 51 0.36 4.81 -0.02
C ARG A 51 0.63 5.21 -1.47
N GLY A 52 1.29 6.34 -1.63
CA GLY A 52 1.86 6.75 -2.91
C GLY A 52 0.83 7.40 -3.84
N SER A 53 1.11 7.28 -5.13
CA SER A 53 0.47 8.10 -6.17
C SER A 53 -1.02 7.83 -6.34
N ALA A 54 -1.51 6.65 -5.96
CA ALA A 54 -2.94 6.34 -6.00
C ALA A 54 -3.77 7.17 -5.02
N LEU A 55 -3.16 7.68 -3.95
CA LEU A 55 -3.82 8.54 -2.96
C LEU A 55 -3.70 10.01 -3.35
N THR A 56 -2.50 10.42 -3.74
CA THR A 56 -2.18 11.84 -4.01
C THR A 56 -2.55 12.27 -5.42
N GLY A 57 -2.70 11.33 -6.36
CA GLY A 57 -2.86 11.59 -7.78
C GLY A 57 -1.56 11.90 -8.52
N PHE A 58 -0.42 11.95 -7.83
CA PHE A 58 0.86 12.35 -8.39
C PHE A 58 2.01 11.47 -7.90
N ARG A 59 2.92 11.13 -8.82
CA ARG A 59 4.14 10.39 -8.53
C ARG A 59 5.08 11.25 -7.69
N TRP A 60 5.58 10.69 -6.59
CA TRP A 60 6.46 11.40 -5.66
C TRP A 60 7.76 11.89 -6.31
N LYS A 61 8.34 11.12 -7.24
CA LYS A 61 9.68 11.36 -7.79
C LYS A 61 9.78 12.64 -8.62
N ASP A 62 8.75 12.93 -9.42
CA ASP A 62 8.77 13.95 -10.48
C ASP A 62 7.48 14.79 -10.53
N GLY A 63 6.48 14.49 -9.69
CA GLY A 63 5.19 15.17 -9.70
C GLY A 63 4.32 14.81 -10.91
N ALA A 64 4.67 13.79 -11.70
CA ALA A 64 3.88 13.40 -12.84
C ALA A 64 2.49 12.88 -12.39
N PRO A 65 1.40 13.18 -13.12
CA PRO A 65 0.09 12.63 -12.82
C PRO A 65 0.09 11.10 -12.81
N PHE A 66 -0.81 10.53 -12.02
CA PHE A 66 -1.10 9.10 -12.01
C PHE A 66 -1.43 8.60 -13.43
N ASP A 67 -0.84 7.48 -13.85
CA ASP A 67 -0.95 6.92 -15.19
C ASP A 67 -0.51 7.88 -16.33
N SER A 68 0.40 8.82 -16.05
CA SER A 68 0.95 9.75 -17.06
C SER A 68 1.65 9.08 -18.25
N ASP A 69 2.18 7.86 -18.05
CA ASP A 69 2.80 7.04 -19.09
C ASP A 69 1.80 6.09 -19.79
N GLY A 70 0.52 6.20 -19.45
CA GLY A 70 -0.58 5.41 -20.00
C GLY A 70 -1.40 4.69 -18.92
N PRO A 71 -2.63 4.24 -19.24
CA PRO A 71 -3.48 3.54 -18.27
C PRO A 71 -2.80 2.30 -17.68
N GLY A 72 -2.83 2.16 -16.35
CA GLY A 72 -2.27 1.00 -15.64
C GLY A 72 -0.76 1.02 -15.43
N THR A 73 -0.09 2.15 -15.71
CA THR A 73 1.37 2.28 -15.57
C THR A 73 1.82 2.70 -14.17
N SER A 74 0.96 3.40 -13.42
CA SER A 74 1.21 3.70 -12.01
C SER A 74 0.93 2.48 -11.13
N ASP A 75 1.81 2.26 -10.16
CA ASP A 75 1.75 1.17 -9.19
C ASP A 75 0.84 1.46 -7.98
N LEU A 76 0.52 0.40 -7.24
CA LEU A 76 -0.10 0.47 -5.92
C LEU A 76 0.90 0.05 -4.85
N ASP A 77 1.19 0.96 -3.93
CA ASP A 77 2.12 0.71 -2.82
C ASP A 77 1.37 0.27 -1.56
N LEU A 78 1.34 -1.05 -1.32
CA LEU A 78 0.83 -1.64 -0.09
C LEU A 78 1.91 -1.71 0.97
N THR A 79 1.53 -1.43 2.22
CA THR A 79 2.38 -1.69 3.37
C THR A 79 1.65 -2.49 4.43
N LEU A 80 2.18 -3.68 4.70
CA LEU A 80 1.75 -4.58 5.76
C LEU A 80 2.42 -4.12 7.07
N VAL A 81 1.64 -3.83 8.08
CA VAL A 81 2.10 -3.24 9.33
C VAL A 81 1.84 -4.20 10.48
N GLY A 82 2.91 -4.75 11.05
CA GLY A 82 2.82 -5.74 12.11
C GLY A 82 4.06 -6.62 12.17
N ASP A 83 4.26 -7.27 13.31
CA ASP A 83 5.45 -8.09 13.55
C ASP A 83 5.44 -9.38 12.69
N GLU A 84 4.28 -10.03 12.55
CA GLU A 84 4.13 -11.22 11.72
C GLU A 84 4.29 -10.88 10.23
N ALA A 85 3.75 -9.74 9.79
CA ALA A 85 3.96 -9.23 8.44
C ALA A 85 5.45 -8.98 8.13
N VAL A 86 6.20 -8.39 9.07
CA VAL A 86 7.64 -8.19 8.94
C VAL A 86 8.39 -9.53 8.86
N ALA A 87 7.93 -10.56 9.57
CA ALA A 87 8.55 -11.89 9.56
C ALA A 87 8.41 -12.64 8.22
N LEU A 88 7.52 -12.20 7.31
CA LEU A 88 7.39 -12.76 5.96
C LEU A 88 8.59 -12.43 5.05
N PHE A 89 9.39 -11.43 5.42
CA PHE A 89 10.51 -10.96 4.61
C PHE A 89 11.83 -11.61 5.04
N LYS A 90 12.65 -11.99 4.05
CA LYS A 90 14.02 -12.45 4.26
C LYS A 90 14.88 -11.33 4.86
N PRO A 91 15.93 -11.63 5.64
CA PRO A 91 16.83 -10.60 6.19
C PRO A 91 17.47 -9.67 5.16
N THR A 92 17.72 -10.15 3.94
CA THR A 92 18.25 -9.35 2.82
C THR A 92 17.20 -8.43 2.17
N GLY A 93 15.94 -8.57 2.57
CA GLY A 93 14.80 -7.82 2.06
C GLY A 93 14.54 -6.50 2.78
N PHE A 94 15.51 -5.93 3.49
CA PHE A 94 15.28 -4.76 4.36
C PHE A 94 16.15 -3.56 4.02
N PHE A 95 15.56 -2.35 4.07
CA PHE A 95 16.32 -1.10 4.18
C PHE A 95 16.85 -0.95 5.62
N VAL A 96 16.00 -1.27 6.59
CA VAL A 96 16.36 -1.33 8.02
C VAL A 96 15.99 -2.72 8.54
N PRO A 97 16.97 -3.60 8.83
CA PRO A 97 16.72 -4.99 9.21
C PRO A 97 15.67 -5.13 10.31
N GLY A 98 14.63 -5.93 10.04
CA GLY A 98 13.55 -6.22 11.00
C GLY A 98 12.63 -5.06 11.34
N ILE A 99 12.73 -3.92 10.62
CA ILE A 99 11.94 -2.70 10.89
C ILE A 99 11.19 -2.24 9.64
N HIS A 100 11.87 -2.12 8.49
CA HIS A 100 11.29 -1.60 7.26
C HIS A 100 11.87 -2.33 6.05
N SER A 101 11.03 -3.12 5.38
CA SER A 101 11.47 -3.95 4.25
C SER A 101 11.71 -3.10 3.00
N ARG A 102 12.29 -3.68 1.96
CA ARG A 102 12.15 -3.20 0.58
C ARG A 102 10.79 -3.68 0.04
N PRO A 103 10.19 -3.02 -0.97
CA PRO A 103 8.99 -3.54 -1.59
C PRO A 103 9.29 -4.82 -2.37
N VAL A 104 8.44 -5.83 -2.25
CA VAL A 104 8.36 -6.91 -3.23
C VAL A 104 7.84 -6.30 -4.53
N SER A 105 8.71 -6.28 -5.54
CA SER A 105 8.47 -5.69 -6.85
C SER A 105 9.09 -6.58 -7.93
N GLU A 106 9.10 -6.13 -9.18
CA GLU A 106 9.82 -6.83 -10.25
C GLU A 106 11.34 -6.86 -10.04
N GLU A 107 11.89 -5.84 -9.36
CA GLU A 107 13.33 -5.75 -9.07
C GLU A 107 13.76 -6.69 -7.94
N ASP A 108 12.85 -6.95 -6.99
CA ASP A 108 13.11 -7.73 -5.78
C ASP A 108 11.98 -8.75 -5.49
N PRO A 109 11.69 -9.71 -6.40
CA PRO A 109 10.58 -10.64 -6.19
C PRO A 109 10.88 -11.63 -5.05
N ASP A 110 12.14 -12.02 -4.86
CA ASP A 110 12.49 -13.13 -3.98
C ASP A 110 12.64 -12.74 -2.50
N ILE A 111 12.40 -11.48 -2.12
CA ILE A 111 12.62 -11.02 -0.74
C ILE A 111 11.51 -11.46 0.23
N ALA A 112 10.33 -11.83 -0.27
CA ALA A 112 9.24 -12.42 0.52
C ALA A 112 8.42 -13.40 -0.35
N PRO A 113 8.94 -14.62 -0.60
CA PRO A 113 8.33 -15.56 -1.55
C PRO A 113 6.87 -15.93 -1.24
N SER A 114 6.47 -15.94 0.03
CA SER A 114 5.09 -16.24 0.44
C SER A 114 4.09 -15.16 0.02
N LEU A 115 4.54 -13.94 -0.30
CA LEU A 115 3.69 -12.83 -0.74
C LEU A 115 3.52 -12.79 -2.26
N ILE A 116 4.24 -13.62 -3.02
CA ILE A 116 4.18 -13.61 -4.48
C ILE A 116 2.80 -13.98 -5.03
N PRO A 117 2.13 -15.06 -4.55
CA PRO A 117 0.78 -15.39 -5.03
C PRO A 117 -0.22 -14.26 -4.79
N LEU A 118 -0.17 -13.62 -3.62
CA LEU A 118 -0.99 -12.45 -3.31
C LEU A 118 -0.68 -11.30 -4.27
N ARG A 119 0.59 -10.95 -4.46
CA ARG A 119 1.01 -9.87 -5.38
C ARG A 119 0.48 -10.11 -6.79
N GLU A 120 0.65 -11.31 -7.33
CA GLU A 120 0.17 -11.67 -8.67
C GLU A 120 -1.36 -11.56 -8.77
N ALA A 121 -2.10 -12.07 -7.78
CA ALA A 121 -3.55 -11.96 -7.74
C ALA A 121 -4.03 -10.50 -7.73
N LEU A 122 -3.36 -9.63 -6.95
CA LEU A 122 -3.67 -8.21 -6.89
C LEU A 122 -3.32 -7.49 -8.21
N MET A 123 -2.21 -7.85 -8.86
CA MET A 123 -1.85 -7.31 -10.18
C MET A 123 -2.85 -7.71 -11.26
N VAL A 124 -3.28 -8.97 -11.29
CA VAL A 124 -4.35 -9.43 -12.19
C VAL A 124 -5.64 -8.68 -11.92
N LEU A 125 -6.03 -8.54 -10.64
CA LEU A 125 -7.25 -7.84 -10.27
C LEU A 125 -7.20 -6.38 -10.67
N THR A 126 -6.08 -5.68 -10.53
CA THR A 126 -5.97 -4.23 -10.73
C THR A 126 -5.52 -3.84 -12.14
N GLY A 127 -4.88 -4.75 -12.87
CA GLY A 127 -4.29 -4.50 -14.19
C GLY A 127 -3.08 -3.56 -14.14
N ARG A 128 -2.44 -3.42 -12.97
CA ARG A 128 -1.28 -2.54 -12.75
C ARG A 128 -0.29 -3.19 -11.77
N PRO A 129 0.96 -2.71 -11.70
CA PRO A 129 1.92 -3.22 -10.72
C PRO A 129 1.44 -2.99 -9.28
N VAL A 130 1.72 -3.95 -8.41
CA VAL A 130 1.47 -3.85 -6.97
C VAL A 130 2.78 -4.12 -6.24
N ASN A 131 3.18 -3.19 -5.39
CA ASN A 131 4.36 -3.29 -4.55
C ASN A 131 3.91 -3.60 -3.13
N ILE A 132 4.52 -4.62 -2.50
CA ILE A 132 4.18 -4.99 -1.11
C ILE A 132 5.40 -4.79 -0.22
N GLN A 133 5.29 -3.89 0.75
CA GLN A 133 6.31 -3.65 1.77
C GLN A 133 5.79 -4.10 3.14
N ALA A 134 6.69 -4.37 4.09
CA ALA A 134 6.35 -4.53 5.49
C ALA A 134 7.08 -3.51 6.37
N SER A 135 6.41 -3.10 7.45
CA SER A 135 6.97 -2.15 8.39
C SER A 135 6.45 -2.38 9.80
N ARG A 136 7.24 -2.02 10.81
CA ARG A 136 6.72 -1.89 12.18
C ARG A 136 5.84 -0.65 12.31
N ASP A 137 4.86 -0.69 13.23
CA ASP A 137 3.89 0.38 13.46
C ASP A 137 4.53 1.75 13.74
N VAL A 138 5.63 1.77 14.50
CA VAL A 138 6.36 2.99 14.88
C VAL A 138 6.81 3.80 13.65
N VAL A 139 7.18 3.11 12.57
CA VAL A 139 7.68 3.76 11.35
C VAL A 139 6.54 4.42 10.59
N ILE A 140 5.38 3.77 10.49
CA ILE A 140 4.25 4.30 9.72
C ILE A 140 3.63 5.50 10.44
N ARG A 141 3.50 5.44 11.77
CA ARG A 141 3.08 6.60 12.57
C ARG A 141 4.05 7.76 12.41
N PHE A 142 5.35 7.52 12.54
CA PHE A 142 6.36 8.56 12.33
C PHE A 142 6.26 9.20 10.93
N ARG A 143 6.07 8.42 9.87
CA ARG A 143 6.00 8.96 8.50
C ARG A 143 4.71 9.74 8.23
N GLY A 144 3.56 9.23 8.69
CA GLY A 144 2.29 9.93 8.50
C GLY A 144 2.18 11.18 9.36
N ASP A 145 2.47 11.05 10.66
CA ASP A 145 2.19 12.09 11.63
C ASP A 145 3.28 13.17 11.66
N LEU A 146 4.55 12.82 11.39
CA LEU A 146 5.67 13.77 11.47
C LEU A 146 6.15 14.26 10.10
N LEU A 147 6.06 13.43 9.06
CA LEU A 147 6.57 13.77 7.71
C LEU A 147 5.47 14.12 6.71
N ASP A 148 4.22 14.19 7.16
CA ASP A 148 3.04 14.54 6.35
C ASP A 148 2.89 13.67 5.09
N GLN A 149 3.25 12.39 5.19
CA GLN A 149 3.14 11.43 4.09
C GLN A 149 1.80 10.69 4.18
N PRO A 150 0.84 10.97 3.30
CA PRO A 150 -0.50 10.40 3.42
C PRO A 150 -0.48 8.89 3.20
N TYR A 151 -1.26 8.19 4.00
CA TYR A 151 -1.65 6.81 3.78
C TYR A 151 -3.16 6.65 4.00
N LEU A 152 -3.72 5.58 3.46
CA LEU A 152 -5.11 5.18 3.62
C LEU A 152 -5.12 3.80 4.27
N THR A 153 -5.78 3.65 5.42
CA THR A 153 -5.91 2.34 6.06
C THR A 153 -6.99 1.52 5.33
N LEU A 154 -6.62 0.34 4.83
CA LEU A 154 -7.53 -0.59 4.17
C LEU A 154 -8.08 -1.64 5.14
N ILE A 155 -7.21 -2.11 6.04
CA ILE A 155 -7.52 -3.15 7.02
C ILE A 155 -6.93 -2.69 8.35
N GLU A 156 -7.78 -2.55 9.36
CA GLU A 156 -7.35 -2.28 10.72
C GLU A 156 -6.79 -3.53 11.39
N LYS A 157 -5.99 -3.32 12.43
CA LYS A 157 -5.47 -4.41 13.25
C LYS A 157 -6.63 -5.11 13.97
N SER A 158 -6.87 -6.38 13.66
CA SER A 158 -7.81 -7.27 14.38
C SER A 158 -7.19 -7.83 15.65
#